data_AF-A0A848FVR9-F1
#
_entry.id   AF-A0A848FVR9-F1
#
_cell.length_a   1.000
_cell.length_b   1.000
_cell.length_c   1.000
_cell.angle_alpha   90.00
_cell.angle_beta   90.00
_cell.angle_gamma   90.00
#
_symmetry.space_group_name_H-M   'P 1'
#
loop_
_entity.id
_entity.type
_entity.pdbx_description
1 polymer ?
#
loop_
_entity_poly.entity_id
_entity_poly.type
_entity_poly.pdbx_seq_one_letter_code
_entity_poly.pdbx_strand_id
1 'polypeptide(L)' 'MGIWKQFAEYLYIKKRDPNAPKTFSLKMMHGINRLSLIMFVIAIIIMIIKLISKAGK' A
#
# COMPACT_ATOMS: atom_id res chain seq x y z
N MET A 1 7.28 -18.07 5.93
CA MET A 1 6.53 -16.85 5.59
C MET A 1 6.82 -15.82 6.67
N GLY A 2 7.61 -14.79 6.38
CA GLY A 2 7.97 -13.78 7.38
C GLY A 2 7.28 -12.45 7.06
N ILE A 3 6.67 -11.83 8.08
CA ILE A 3 5.99 -10.52 7.99
C ILE A 3 6.91 -9.47 7.36
N TRP A 4 8.20 -9.49 7.71
CA TRP A 4 9.24 -8.61 7.14
C TRP A 4 9.43 -8.76 5.62
N LYS A 5 9.28 -9.98 5.08
CA LYS A 5 9.39 -10.24 3.63
C LYS A 5 8.19 -9.66 2.89
N GLN A 6 6.99 -9.74 3.48
CA GLN A 6 5.78 -9.16 2.90
C GLN A 6 5.85 -7.63 2.85
N PHE A 7 6.33 -6.98 3.92
CA PHE A 7 6.56 -5.53 3.90
C PHE A 7 7.58 -5.10 2.84
N ALA A 8 8.71 -5.81 2.71
CA ALA A 8 9.73 -5.52 1.70
C ALA A 8 9.23 -5.73 0.25
N GLU A 9 8.42 -6.75 0.01
CA GLU A 9 7.76 -6.96 -1.29
C GLU A 9 6.71 -5.88 -1.59
N TYR A 10 6.01 -5.41 -0.55
CA TYR A 10 4.97 -4.39 -0.69
C TYR A 10 5.52 -3.00 -1.01
N LEU A 11 6.64 -2.64 -0.40
CA LEU A 11 7.36 -1.39 -0.66
C LEU A 11 8.20 -1.43 -1.95
N TYR A 12 8.10 -2.50 -2.76
CA TYR A 12 8.90 -2.70 -3.98
C TYR A 12 10.43 -2.69 -3.75
N ILE A 13 10.89 -2.88 -2.51
CA ILE A 13 12.32 -2.87 -2.13
C ILE A 13 13.02 -4.14 -2.63
N LYS A 14 12.27 -5.21 -2.90
CA LYS A 14 12.80 -6.49 -3.38
C LYS A 14 12.23 -6.86 -4.75
N LYS A 15 13.12 -7.26 -5.69
CA LYS A 15 12.69 -7.86 -6.96
C LYS A 15 11.83 -9.10 -6.68
N ARG A 16 10.66 -9.13 -7.31
CA ARG A 16 9.70 -10.23 -7.26
C ARG A 16 10.37 -11.53 -7.73
N ASP A 17 10.15 -12.63 -7.04
CA ASP A 17 10.74 -13.92 -7.36
C ASP A 17 10.43 -14.31 -8.83
N PRO A 18 11.45 -14.57 -9.68
CA PRO A 18 11.26 -14.89 -11.08
C PRO A 18 10.48 -16.19 -11.31
N ASN A 19 10.49 -17.11 -10.34
CA ASN A 19 9.78 -18.39 -10.40
C ASN A 19 8.36 -18.33 -9.80
N ALA A 20 7.93 -17.17 -9.29
CA ALA A 20 6.59 -17.03 -8.73
C ALA A 20 5.53 -17.18 -9.82
N PRO A 21 4.41 -17.88 -9.54
CA PRO A 21 3.31 -17.99 -10.50
C PRO A 21 2.78 -16.60 -10.85
N LYS A 22 2.89 -16.23 -12.13
CA LYS A 22 2.38 -14.96 -12.66
C LYS A 22 0.94 -15.14 -13.12
N THR A 23 0.06 -15.55 -12.20
CA THR A 23 -1.36 -15.65 -12.52
C THR A 23 -2.01 -14.25 -12.50
N PHE A 24 -2.98 -14.04 -13.39
CA PHE A 24 -3.72 -12.79 -13.47
C PHE A 24 -4.39 -12.43 -12.13
N SER A 25 -4.90 -13.43 -11.41
CA SER A 25 -5.50 -13.29 -10.09
C SER A 25 -4.53 -12.70 -9.05
N LEU A 26 -3.27 -13.12 -9.05
CA LEU A 26 -2.26 -12.57 -8.14
C LEU A 26 -1.91 -11.11 -8.50
N LYS A 27 -1.84 -10.78 -9.79
CA LYS A 27 -1.62 -9.39 -10.24
C LYS A 27 -2.78 -8.48 -9.81
N MET A 28 -4.02 -8.94 -9.94
CA MET A 28 -5.19 -8.20 -9.45
C MET A 28 -5.18 -8.02 -7.94
N MET A 29 -4.83 -9.06 -7.19
CA MET A 29 -4.79 -9.01 -5.73
C MET A 29 -3.79 -7.96 -5.22
N HIS A 30 -2.61 -7.83 -5.85
CA HIS A 30 -1.69 -6.73 -5.55
C HIS A 30 -2.17 -5.37 -6.05
N GLY A 31 -2.89 -5.31 -7.17
CA GLY A 31 -3.48 -4.07 -7.68
C GLY A 31 -4.49 -3.47 -6.69
N ILE A 32 -5.38 -4.32 -6.17
CA ILE A 32 -6.38 -3.92 -5.16
C ILE A 32 -5.69 -3.44 -3.88
N ASN A 33 -4.65 -4.13 -3.41
CA ASN A 33 -3.92 -3.71 -2.21
C ASN A 33 -3.19 -2.37 -2.43
N ARG A 34 -2.54 -2.18 -3.59
CA ARG A 34 -1.91 -0.90 -3.94
C ARG A 34 -2.93 0.24 -3.97
N LEU A 35 -4.12 -0.01 -4.51
CA LEU A 35 -5.21 0.98 -4.54
C LEU A 35 -5.71 1.33 -3.13
N SER A 36 -5.89 0.32 -2.26
CA SER A 36 -6.34 0.55 -0.88
C SER A 36 -5.32 1.37 -0.07
N LEU A 37 -4.02 1.13 -0.25
CA LEU A 37 -2.97 1.94 0.39
C LEU A 37 -3.00 3.40 -0.08
N ILE A 38 -3.19 3.64 -1.37
CA ILE A 38 -3.27 5.00 -1.92
C ILE A 38 -4.48 5.73 -1.32
N MET A 39 -5.66 5.10 -1.32
CA MET A 39 -6.86 5.68 -0.71
C MET A 39 -6.67 5.95 0.79
N PHE A 40 -6.01 5.04 1.51
CA PHE A 40 -5.71 5.22 2.93
C PHE A 40 -4.80 6.43 3.18
N VAL A 41 -3.71 6.58 2.41
CA VAL A 41 -2.81 7.73 2.53
C VAL A 41 -3.53 9.04 2.22
N ILE A 42 -4.38 9.07 1.19
CA ILE A 42 -5.21 10.25 0.86
C ILE A 42 -6.12 10.61 2.04
N ALA A 43 -6.79 9.63 2.64
CA ALA A 43 -7.66 9.86 3.79
C ALA A 43 -6.88 10.43 5.01
N ILE A 44 -5.67 9.90 5.27
CA ILE A 44 -4.78 10.42 6.33
C ILE A 44 -4.38 11.86 6.05
N ILE A 45 -3.99 12.20 4.81
CA ILE A 45 -3.65 13.57 4.41
C ILE A 45 -4.84 14.52 4.65
N ILE A 46 -6.03 14.14 4.20
CA ILE A 46 -7.26 14.93 4.41
C ILE A 46 -7.53 15.12 5.91
N MET A 47 -7.39 14.06 6.71
CA MET A 47 -7.60 14.11 8.16
C MET A 47 -6.63 15.08 8.83
N ILE A 48 -5.33 15.02 8.48
CA ILE A 48 -4.30 15.91 9.02
C ILE A 48 -4.61 17.36 8.65
N ILE A 49 -4.95 17.63 7.37
CA ILE A 49 -5.31 18.98 6.92
C ILE A 49 -6.52 19.49 7.71
N LYS A 50 -7.57 18.68 7.87
CA LYS A 50 -8.76 19.06 8.65
C LYS A 50 -8.43 19.31 10.12
N LEU A 51 -7.54 18.51 10.72
CA LEU A 51 -7.13 18.66 12.11
C LEU A 51 -6.39 20.00 12.29
N ILE A 52 -5.42 20.30 11.44
CA ILE A 52 -4.66 21.56 11.50
C ILE A 52 -5.56 22.77 11.20
N SER A 53 -6.41 22.69 10.17
CA SER A 53 -7.35 23.78 9.82
C SER A 53 -8.43 24.02 10.87
N LYS A 54 -8.81 23.02 11.67
CA LYS A 54 -9.75 23.20 12.80
C LYS A 54 -9.06 23.62 14.09
N ALA A 55 -7.80 23.25 14.30
CA ALA A 55 -7.06 23.61 15.52
C ALA A 55 -6.64 25.09 15.57
N GLY A 56 -6.60 25.78 14.42
CA GLY A 56 -6.31 27.21 14.33
C GLY A 56 -7.54 28.13 14.28
N LYS A 57 -8.76 27.57 14.38
CA LYS A 57 -10.01 28.32 14.58
C LYS A 57 -10.48 28.14 16.02
#